data_AF-A0ABD1AG37-F1
#
_entry.id   AF-A0ABD1AG37-F1
#
_cell.length_a   1.000
_cell.length_b   1.000
_cell.length_c   1.000
_cell.angle_alpha   90.00
_cell.angle_beta   90.00
_cell.angle_gamma   90.00
#
_symmetry.space_group_name_H-M   'P 1'
#
loop_
_entity.id
_entity.type
_entity.pdbx_description
1 polymer ?
#
loop_
_entity_poly.entity_id
_entity_poly.type
_entity_poly.pdbx_seq_one_letter_code
_entity_poly.pdbx_strand_id
1 'polypeptide(L)'
;MDYDIMNPPPFPNTTQGNGIYIFPFNVTVDVIIQNANALDANASEIHPWHLHGHDFWVLGYGEGKFRSGIDEKSYNLRNPPLRNTVALFPYGWTALRPNKWKTQAYSIFTR
;
A
#
# COMPACT_ATOMS: atom_id res chain seq x y z
N MET A 1 -16.99 -3.83 -4.30
CA MET A 1 -16.99 -5.10 -3.54
C MET A 1 -16.40 -4.82 -2.18
N ASP A 2 -17.09 -5.19 -1.11
CA ASP A 2 -16.58 -5.07 0.24
C ASP A 2 -15.73 -6.31 0.55
N TYR A 3 -14.42 -6.21 0.30
CA TYR A 3 -13.48 -7.31 0.57
C TYR A 3 -13.23 -7.45 2.08
N ASP A 4 -13.37 -8.66 2.62
CA ASP A 4 -13.07 -8.99 4.01
C ASP A 4 -11.61 -9.42 4.15
N ILE A 5 -10.84 -8.66 4.92
CA ILE A 5 -9.40 -8.88 5.12
C ILE A 5 -9.10 -10.06 6.04
N MET A 6 -10.09 -10.59 6.76
CA MET A 6 -9.90 -11.68 7.73
C MET A 6 -10.13 -13.06 7.13
N ASN A 7 -10.78 -13.13 5.97
CA ASN A 7 -11.04 -14.41 5.29
C ASN A 7 -9.93 -14.71 4.26
N PRO A 8 -9.53 -15.98 4.13
CA PRO A 8 -8.70 -16.40 3.01
C PRO A 8 -9.31 -15.99 1.66
N PRO A 9 -8.48 -15.76 0.62
CA PRO A 9 -8.99 -15.41 -0.69
C PRO A 9 -9.90 -16.53 -1.23
N PRO A 10 -11.08 -16.21 -1.79
CA PRO A 10 -12.03 -17.21 -2.28
C PRO A 10 -11.48 -18.01 -3.46
N PHE A 11 -10.50 -17.47 -4.17
CA PHE A 11 -9.77 -18.13 -5.25
C PHE A 11 -8.28 -18.19 -4.87
N PRO A 12 -7.76 -19.37 -4.46
CA PRO A 12 -6.38 -19.50 -4.02
C PRO A 12 -5.36 -19.47 -5.17
N ASN A 13 -5.84 -19.61 -6.41
CA ASN A 13 -4.97 -19.55 -7.59
C ASN A 13 -4.52 -18.12 -7.86
N THR A 14 -3.21 -17.95 -8.07
CA THR A 14 -2.62 -16.66 -8.46
C THR A 14 -3.25 -16.14 -9.74
N THR A 15 -3.73 -14.90 -9.70
CA THR A 15 -4.11 -14.14 -10.90
C THR A 15 -2.89 -13.34 -11.36
N GLN A 16 -2.48 -13.52 -12.62
CA GLN A 16 -1.37 -12.76 -13.21
C GLN A 16 -1.91 -11.64 -14.09
N GLY A 17 -1.25 -10.48 -14.07
CA GLY A 17 -1.57 -9.34 -14.91
C GLY A 17 -0.38 -8.41 -15.08
N ASN A 18 -0.38 -7.63 -16.16
CA ASN A 18 0.67 -6.68 -16.53
C ASN A 18 0.12 -5.25 -16.71
N GLY A 19 -0.97 -4.93 -16.00
CA GLY A 19 -1.59 -3.62 -16.06
C GLY A 19 -0.66 -2.52 -15.52
N ILE A 20 -0.74 -1.33 -16.12
CA ILE A 20 0.06 -0.17 -15.76
C ILE A 20 -0.89 0.93 -15.30
N TYR A 21 -0.63 1.49 -14.12
CA TYR A 21 -1.31 2.70 -13.65
C TYR A 21 -0.58 3.94 -14.18
N ILE A 22 -1.29 4.78 -14.93
CA ILE A 22 -0.74 6.00 -15.54
C ILE A 22 -1.29 7.21 -14.78
N PHE A 23 -0.40 8.06 -14.32
CA PHE A 23 -0.73 9.31 -13.64
C PHE A 23 -0.29 10.52 -14.48
N PRO A 24 -1.10 11.60 -14.55
CA PRO A 24 -0.67 12.84 -15.19
C PRO A 24 0.55 13.43 -14.48
N PHE A 25 1.32 14.25 -15.18
CA PHE A 25 2.42 14.97 -14.55
C PHE A 25 1.92 15.92 -13.45
N ASN A 26 2.72 16.08 -12.39
CA ASN A 26 2.47 17.01 -11.28
C ASN A 26 1.19 16.73 -10.45
N VAL A 27 0.66 15.51 -10.48
CA VAL A 27 -0.39 15.09 -9.54
C VAL A 27 0.23 14.59 -8.22
N THR A 28 -0.50 14.78 -7.13
CA THR A 28 -0.18 14.12 -5.85
C THR A 28 -1.05 12.88 -5.73
N VAL A 29 -0.45 11.75 -5.40
CA VAL A 29 -1.16 10.47 -5.23
C VAL A 29 -0.85 9.95 -3.84
N ASP A 30 -1.88 9.51 -3.14
CA ASP A 30 -1.76 8.69 -1.95
C ASP A 30 -2.04 7.24 -2.32
N VAL A 31 -1.15 6.34 -1.91
CA VAL A 31 -1.27 4.91 -2.11
C VAL A 31 -1.52 4.27 -0.76
N ILE A 32 -2.64 3.56 -0.63
CA ILE A 32 -2.96 2.75 0.54
C ILE A 32 -2.68 1.31 0.18
N ILE A 33 -1.73 0.70 0.90
CA ILE A 33 -1.45 -0.72 0.78
C ILE A 33 -2.14 -1.40 1.96
N GLN A 34 -3.03 -2.35 1.65
CA GLN A 34 -3.82 -3.09 2.64
C GLN A 34 -3.29 -4.52 2.73
N ASN A 35 -3.02 -4.98 3.95
CA ASN A 35 -2.73 -6.37 4.23
C ASN A 35 -4.02 -7.13 4.53
N ALA A 36 -3.99 -8.44 4.33
CA ALA A 36 -5.11 -9.32 4.55
C ALA A 36 -4.63 -10.72 4.92
N ASN A 37 -5.58 -11.62 5.15
CA ASN A 37 -5.34 -13.02 5.36
C ASN A 37 -4.64 -13.64 4.12
N ALA A 38 -3.66 -14.50 4.38
CA ALA A 38 -2.97 -15.32 3.40
C ALA A 38 -3.85 -16.51 2.97
N LEU A 39 -3.25 -17.55 2.39
CA LEU A 39 -3.97 -18.77 2.01
C LEU A 39 -4.46 -19.55 3.24
N ASP A 40 -3.65 -19.59 4.30
CA ASP A 40 -4.02 -20.23 5.56
C ASP A 40 -4.88 -19.30 6.41
N ALA A 41 -5.92 -19.85 7.04
CA ALA A 41 -6.79 -19.10 7.92
C ALA A 41 -6.02 -18.52 9.11
N ASN A 42 -6.32 -17.26 9.47
CA ASN A 42 -5.69 -16.51 10.53
C ASN A 42 -4.18 -16.27 10.34
N ALA A 43 -3.65 -16.38 9.12
CA ALA A 43 -2.28 -16.03 8.79
C ALA A 43 -2.22 -14.70 8.01
N SER A 44 -1.40 -13.75 8.45
CA SER A 44 -1.06 -12.54 7.69
C SER A 44 0.40 -12.19 8.00
N GLU A 45 1.19 -11.90 6.98
CA GLU A 45 2.64 -11.75 7.08
C GLU A 45 3.08 -10.28 6.99
N ILE A 46 4.34 -10.02 7.34
CA ILE A 46 4.94 -8.70 7.08
C ILE A 46 5.46 -8.66 5.64
N HIS A 47 5.04 -7.66 4.87
CA HIS A 47 5.51 -7.46 3.50
C HIS A 47 6.29 -6.14 3.36
N PRO A 48 7.60 -6.18 3.08
CA PRO A 48 8.38 -4.98 2.81
C PRO A 48 8.14 -4.50 1.37
N TRP A 49 7.42 -3.40 1.20
CA TRP A 49 7.14 -2.81 -0.12
C TRP A 49 8.20 -1.78 -0.50
N HIS A 50 8.75 -1.92 -1.71
CA HIS A 50 9.75 -1.04 -2.29
C HIS A 50 9.23 -0.37 -3.56
N LEU A 51 9.49 0.94 -3.72
CA LEU A 51 9.14 1.71 -4.92
C LEU A 51 10.40 2.12 -5.67
N HIS A 52 10.51 1.72 -6.94
CA HIS A 52 11.62 2.11 -7.77
C HIS A 52 11.57 3.59 -8.16
N GLY A 53 12.73 4.24 -8.22
CA GLY A 53 12.93 5.57 -8.81
C GLY A 53 12.36 6.75 -8.04
N HIS A 54 11.76 6.49 -6.86
CA HIS A 54 11.19 7.50 -5.97
C HIS A 54 11.44 7.13 -4.51
N ASP A 55 11.48 8.16 -3.68
CA ASP A 55 11.16 7.99 -2.27
C ASP A 55 9.69 8.38 -2.07
N PHE A 56 9.13 8.04 -0.93
CA PHE A 56 7.77 8.37 -0.52
C PHE A 56 7.76 8.81 0.94
N TRP A 57 6.85 9.71 1.27
CA TRP A 57 6.49 10.02 2.64
C TRP A 57 5.59 8.92 3.18
N VAL A 58 5.96 8.33 4.31
CA VAL A 58 5.05 7.42 5.03
C VAL A 58 4.10 8.27 5.86
N LEU A 59 2.84 8.33 5.43
CA LEU A 59 1.83 9.18 6.05
C LEU A 59 1.28 8.55 7.32
N GLY A 60 1.20 7.23 7.38
CA GLY A 60 0.70 6.54 8.56
C GLY A 60 0.56 5.04 8.37
N TYR A 61 0.19 4.41 9.47
CA TYR A 61 -0.15 3.01 9.57
C TYR A 61 -1.47 2.89 10.34
N GLY A 62 -2.16 1.78 10.17
CA GLY A 62 -3.25 1.41 11.05
C GLY A 62 -3.50 -0.08 11.04
N GLU A 63 -4.27 -0.52 12.02
CA GLU A 63 -4.74 -1.88 12.14
C GLU A 63 -6.11 -2.03 11.47
N GLY A 64 -6.39 -3.24 11.01
CA GLY A 64 -7.64 -3.56 10.33
C GLY A 64 -7.71 -3.00 8.91
N LYS A 65 -8.94 -2.91 8.42
CA LYS A 65 -9.23 -2.41 7.08
C LYS A 65 -9.23 -0.88 7.08
N PHE A 66 -8.53 -0.27 6.13
CA PHE A 66 -8.54 1.18 5.93
C PHE A 66 -9.96 1.71 5.72
N ARG A 67 -10.33 2.75 6.49
CA ARG A 67 -11.63 3.42 6.45
C ARG A 67 -11.51 4.82 5.87
N SER A 68 -11.95 4.96 4.62
CA SER A 68 -11.90 6.26 3.95
C SER A 68 -12.80 7.30 4.62
N GLY A 69 -12.31 8.54 4.69
CA GLY A 69 -12.89 9.67 5.43
C GLY A 69 -12.63 9.65 6.94
N ILE A 70 -12.01 8.59 7.47
CA ILE A 70 -11.76 8.40 8.90
C ILE A 70 -10.26 8.34 9.16
N ASP A 71 -9.59 7.37 8.55
CA ASP A 71 -8.19 7.06 8.85
C ASP A 71 -7.22 8.09 8.21
N GLU A 72 -7.63 8.80 7.15
CA GLU A 72 -6.84 9.91 6.58
C GLU A 72 -6.58 11.03 7.61
N LYS A 73 -7.46 11.15 8.62
CA LYS A 73 -7.33 12.17 9.67
C LYS A 73 -6.17 11.88 10.62
N SER A 74 -5.67 10.64 10.66
CA SER A 74 -4.52 10.26 11.49
C SER A 74 -3.18 10.39 10.75
N TYR A 75 -3.18 10.86 9.50
CA TYR A 75 -1.95 11.04 8.74
C TYR A 75 -1.00 12.06 9.39
N ASN A 76 0.28 11.69 9.47
CA ASN A 76 1.35 12.60 9.79
C ASN A 76 1.67 13.48 8.56
N LEU A 77 0.98 14.61 8.45
CA LEU A 77 1.24 15.60 7.38
C LEU A 77 2.26 16.66 7.80
N ARG A 78 2.78 16.62 9.03
CA ARG A 78 3.70 17.64 9.56
C ARG A 78 5.16 17.26 9.36
N ASN A 79 5.52 16.01 9.67
CA ASN A 79 6.89 15.53 9.53
C ASN A 79 6.92 14.02 9.24
N PRO A 80 6.37 13.56 8.10
CA PRO A 80 6.43 12.16 7.72
C PRO A 80 7.85 11.75 7.31
N PRO A 81 8.32 10.55 7.69
CA PRO A 81 9.63 10.07 7.26
C PRO A 81 9.63 9.80 5.75
N LEU A 82 10.72 10.18 5.08
CA LEU A 82 10.99 9.87 3.69
C LEU A 82 11.73 8.53 3.59
N ARG A 83 11.20 7.60 2.79
CA ARG A 83 11.68 6.22 2.63
C ARG A 83 11.50 5.75 1.18
N ASN A 84 12.22 4.72 0.77
CA ASN A 84 11.96 3.98 -0.47
C ASN A 84 11.43 2.56 -0.22
N THR A 85 11.45 2.10 1.03
CA THR A 85 10.97 0.78 1.46
C THR A 85 10.20 0.94 2.77
N VAL A 86 9.10 0.22 2.93
CA VAL A 86 8.22 0.29 4.12
C VAL A 86 7.58 -1.05 4.42
N ALA A 87 7.44 -1.39 5.70
CA ALA A 87 6.73 -2.59 6.12
C ALA A 87 5.21 -2.38 6.01
N LEU A 88 4.54 -3.41 5.51
CA LEU A 88 3.11 -3.61 5.67
C LEU A 88 2.92 -4.68 6.76
N PHE A 89 2.29 -4.30 7.88
CA PHE A 89 2.11 -5.19 9.03
C PHE A 89 0.88 -6.11 8.87
N PRO A 90 0.84 -7.25 9.58
CA PRO A 90 -0.29 -8.19 9.53
C PRO A 90 -1.63 -7.50 9.78
N TYR A 91 -2.61 -7.79 8.92
CA TYR A 91 -3.98 -7.23 8.98
C TYR A 91 -4.07 -5.70 9.05
N GLY A 92 -3.01 -4.98 8.70
CA GLY A 92 -2.97 -3.54 8.76
C GLY A 92 -2.96 -2.88 7.38
N TRP A 93 -2.88 -1.55 7.41
CA TRP A 93 -2.65 -0.74 6.22
C TRP A 93 -1.48 0.21 6.43
N THR A 94 -0.84 0.57 5.31
CA THR A 94 0.21 1.59 5.27
C THR A 94 -0.14 2.62 4.19
N ALA A 95 -0.14 3.90 4.56
CA ALA A 95 -0.42 5.01 3.65
C ALA A 95 0.88 5.70 3.21
N LEU A 96 1.07 5.83 1.89
CA LEU A 96 2.28 6.37 1.28
C LEU A 96 1.93 7.52 0.33
N ARG A 97 2.78 8.54 0.29
CA ARG A 97 2.74 9.60 -0.73
C ARG A 97 4.08 9.66 -1.46
N PRO A 98 4.19 9.17 -2.69
CA PRO A 98 5.41 9.30 -3.48
C PRO A 98 5.84 10.75 -3.65
N ASN A 99 7.14 10.99 -3.54
CA ASN A 99 7.71 12.28 -3.94
C ASN A 99 7.55 12.41 -5.47
N LYS A 100 7.23 13.64 -5.92
CA LYS A 100 6.90 14.03 -7.31
C LYS A 100 7.15 12.95 -8.38
N TRP A 101 6.08 12.53 -9.06
CA TRP A 101 6.17 11.63 -10.20
C TRP A 101 7.06 12.19 -11.31
N LYS A 102 8.05 11.42 -11.71
CA LYS A 102 8.85 11.65 -12.91
C LYS A 102 8.20 10.97 -14.12
N THR A 103 8.42 11.48 -15.33
CA THR A 103 7.88 10.92 -16.57
C THR A 103 8.65 9.67 -17.02
N GLN A 104 8.52 8.57 -16.27
CA GLN A 104 8.99 7.21 -16.64
C GLN A 104 8.08 6.13 -16.02
N ALA A 105 8.30 4.87 -16.39
CA ALA A 105 7.65 3.73 -15.75
C ALA A 105 8.43 3.29 -14.51
N TYR A 106 7.72 2.92 -13.45
CA TYR A 106 8.30 2.49 -12.17
C TYR A 106 7.63 1.21 -11.69
N SER A 107 8.39 0.34 -11.04
CA SER A 107 7.89 -0.88 -10.42
C SER A 107 7.71 -0.68 -8.91
N ILE A 108 6.68 -1.33 -8.38
CA ILE A 108 6.44 -1.47 -6.95
C ILE A 108 6.34 -2.96 -6.64
N PHE A 109 7.11 -3.45 -5.67
CA PHE A 109 7.13 -4.87 -5.33
C PHE A 109 7.39 -5.11 -3.84
N THR A 110 6.98 -6.27 -3.37
CA THR A 110 7.41 -6.82 -2.09
C THR A 110 8.82 -7.38 -2.24
N ARG A 111 9.71 -7.13 -1.28
CA ARG A 111 11.00 -7.84 -1.19
C ARG A 111 10.86 -9.17 -0.47
#